data_AF-A0A7C6SUZ2-F1
#
_entry.id   AF-A0A7C6SUZ2-F1
#
_cell.length_a   1.000
_cell.length_b   1.000
_cell.length_c   1.000
_cell.angle_alpha   90.00
_cell.angle_beta   90.00
_cell.angle_gamma   90.00
#
_symmetry.space_group_name_H-M   'P 1'
#
loop_
_entity.id
_entity.type
_entity.pdbx_description
1 polymer ?
#
loop_
_entity_poly.entity_id
_entity_poly.type
_entity_poly.pdbx_seq_one_letter_code
_entity_poly.pdbx_strand_id
1 'polypeptide(L)'
;MLTNNDKITVPQTVAIMITSIIQIGLSLPREAAVYGNSDGWILVIIGGILAFLASLVLSTLICRFPNDTFIEYSEKVVGKVPSLILGIVLIIYFAFATSVIVQISAEVVNAFMLQRTPREFVIITQMLLTVYLIRHGVEPMARIAE
;
A
#
# COMPACT_ATOMS: atom_id res chain seq x y z
N MET A 1 17.39 18.87 1.72
CA MET A 1 17.60 17.91 2.82
C MET A 1 16.86 18.43 4.03
N LEU A 2 15.75 17.79 4.40
CA LEU A 2 15.04 18.12 5.63
C LEU A 2 15.69 17.30 6.74
N THR A 3 16.22 17.95 7.77
CA THR A 3 16.86 17.32 8.94
C THR A 3 15.85 16.57 9.83
N ASN A 4 14.66 16.26 9.30
CA ASN A 4 13.49 15.80 10.03
C ASN A 4 12.84 14.64 9.24
N ASN A 5 13.14 13.40 9.65
CA ASN A 5 12.77 12.14 8.98
C ASN A 5 11.26 11.89 8.82
N ASP A 6 10.42 12.77 9.36
CA ASP A 6 8.96 12.66 9.37
C ASP A 6 8.27 13.44 8.23
N LYS A 7 9.05 14.12 7.37
CA LYS A 7 8.51 14.89 6.23
C LYS A 7 9.15 14.46 4.92
N ILE A 8 8.31 14.24 3.91
CA ILE A 8 8.71 13.85 2.56
C ILE A 8 8.31 14.92 1.54
N THR A 9 9.06 15.02 0.46
CA THR A 9 8.79 15.98 -0.63
C THR A 9 7.66 15.49 -1.54
N VAL A 10 7.02 16.40 -2.30
CA VAL A 10 5.92 16.03 -3.22
C VAL A 10 6.34 14.94 -4.23
N PRO A 11 7.51 14.99 -4.88
CA PRO A 11 7.94 13.92 -5.79
C PRO A 11 8.11 12.58 -5.08
N GLN A 12 8.63 12.58 -3.86
CA GLN A 12 8.79 11.37 -3.04
C GLN A 12 7.45 10.77 -2.63
N THR A 13 6.46 11.60 -2.28
CA THR A 13 5.10 11.12 -2.01
C THR A 13 4.49 10.48 -3.26
N VAL A 14 4.65 11.12 -4.42
CA VAL A 14 4.16 10.58 -5.70
C VAL A 14 4.86 9.25 -6.03
N ALA A 15 6.17 9.15 -5.81
CA ALA A 15 6.94 7.92 -6.01
C ALA A 15 6.44 6.78 -5.11
N ILE A 16 6.18 7.05 -3.82
CA ILE A 16 5.58 6.07 -2.90
C ILE A 16 4.20 5.63 -3.40
N MET A 17 3.34 6.56 -3.83
CA MET A 17 2.02 6.21 -4.36
C MET A 17 2.14 5.31 -5.60
N ILE A 18 2.98 5.68 -6.57
CA ILE A 18 3.17 4.90 -7.80
C ILE A 18 3.69 3.50 -7.50
N THR A 19 4.75 3.38 -6.69
CA THR A 19 5.33 2.07 -6.33
C THR A 19 4.34 1.18 -5.57
N SER A 20 3.50 1.75 -4.70
CA SER A 20 2.43 1.00 -4.02
C SER A 20 1.34 0.49 -4.97
N ILE A 21 0.99 1.27 -6.00
CA ILE A 21 -0.02 0.90 -7.00
C ILE A 21 0.52 -0.17 -7.95
N ILE A 22 1.79 -0.10 -8.33
CA ILE A 22 2.43 -1.06 -9.25
C ILE A 22 2.35 -2.49 -8.70
N GLN A 23 2.53 -2.68 -7.39
CA GLN A 23 2.42 -4.01 -6.78
C GLN A 23 1.07 -4.69 -7.07
N ILE A 24 -0.03 -3.94 -6.96
CA ILE A 24 -1.38 -4.42 -7.27
C ILE A 24 -1.54 -4.55 -8.79
N GLY A 25 -0.99 -3.60 -9.53
CA GLY A 25 -1.05 -3.51 -11.00
C GLY A 25 -0.48 -4.72 -11.74
N LEU A 26 0.46 -5.47 -11.16
CA LEU A 26 1.00 -6.68 -11.78
C LEU A 26 -0.01 -7.84 -11.84
N SER A 27 -0.95 -7.89 -10.89
CA SER A 27 -1.98 -8.94 -10.81
C SER A 27 -3.24 -8.58 -11.63
N LEU A 28 -3.50 -7.28 -11.83
CA LEU A 28 -4.72 -6.78 -12.47
C LEU A 28 -4.96 -7.29 -13.90
N PRO A 29 -3.98 -7.35 -14.83
CA PRO A 29 -4.22 -7.82 -16.19
C PRO A 29 -4.67 -9.29 -16.22
N ARG A 30 -4.11 -10.11 -15.33
CA ARG A 30 -4.48 -11.53 -15.22
C ARG A 30 -5.92 -11.67 -14.75
N GLU A 31 -6.32 -10.95 -13.71
CA GLU A 31 -7.70 -10.99 -13.22
C GLU A 31 -8.68 -10.40 -14.25
N ALA A 32 -8.33 -9.29 -14.89
CA ALA A 32 -9.12 -8.67 -15.94
C ALA A 32 -9.34 -9.63 -17.13
N ALA A 33 -8.32 -10.40 -17.52
CA ALA A 33 -8.45 -11.41 -18.57
C ALA A 33 -9.35 -12.59 -18.13
N VAL A 34 -9.27 -13.02 -16.86
CA VAL A 34 -10.10 -14.12 -16.33
C VAL A 34 -11.59 -13.74 -16.30
N TYR A 35 -11.92 -12.52 -15.87
CA TYR A 35 -13.31 -12.09 -15.72
C TYR A 35 -13.88 -11.42 -16.97
N GLY A 36 -13.06 -10.68 -17.71
CA GLY A 36 -13.48 -9.89 -18.88
C GLY A 36 -13.07 -10.47 -20.22
N ASN A 37 -12.33 -11.59 -20.27
CA ASN A 37 -11.74 -12.14 -21.49
C ASN A 37 -11.06 -11.02 -22.32
N SER A 38 -11.46 -10.85 -23.58
CA SER A 38 -10.94 -9.82 -24.50
C SER A 38 -11.33 -8.39 -24.10
N ASP A 39 -12.42 -8.21 -23.35
CA ASP A 39 -12.96 -6.91 -22.93
C ASP A 39 -12.53 -6.52 -21.51
N GLY A 40 -11.59 -7.26 -20.92
CA GLY A 40 -11.07 -7.00 -19.57
C GLY A 40 -10.48 -5.60 -19.38
N TRP A 41 -10.01 -4.96 -20.44
CA TRP A 41 -9.48 -3.59 -20.39
C TRP A 41 -10.55 -2.56 -19.99
N ILE A 42 -11.83 -2.80 -20.31
CA ILE A 42 -12.94 -1.92 -19.94
C ILE A 42 -13.14 -1.94 -18.42
N LEU A 43 -13.05 -3.12 -17.79
CA LEU A 43 -13.13 -3.26 -16.33
C LEU A 43 -12.03 -2.45 -15.63
N VAL A 44 -10.81 -2.44 -16.18
CA VAL A 44 -9.69 -1.66 -15.64
C VAL A 44 -9.98 -0.15 -15.72
N ILE A 45 -10.52 0.33 -16.84
CA ILE A 45 -10.88 1.75 -16.99
C ILE A 45 -11.97 2.15 -16.00
N ILE A 46 -13.04 1.35 -15.88
CA ILE A 46 -14.14 1.62 -14.96
C ILE A 46 -13.63 1.64 -13.51
N GLY A 47 -12.81 0.65 -13.12
CA GLY A 47 -12.18 0.61 -11.81
C GLY A 47 -11.29 1.83 -11.55
N GLY A 48 -10.51 2.26 -12.55
CA GLY A 48 -9.68 3.46 -12.47
C GLY A 48 -10.50 4.74 -12.27
N ILE A 49 -11.62 4.89 -12.97
CA ILE A 49 -12.53 6.04 -12.79
C ILE A 49 -13.12 6.04 -11.37
N LEU A 50 -13.57 4.89 -10.87
CA LEU A 50 -14.10 4.78 -9.51
C LEU A 50 -13.05 5.10 -8.45
N ALA A 51 -11.82 4.60 -8.62
CA ALA A 51 -10.70 4.90 -7.73
C ALA A 51 -10.33 6.39 -7.75
N PHE A 52 -10.37 7.02 -8.92
CA PHE A 52 -10.14 8.46 -9.07
C PHE A 52 -11.22 9.29 -8.36
N LEU A 53 -12.50 8.94 -8.53
CA LEU A 53 -13.58 9.63 -7.81
C LEU A 53 -13.45 9.48 -6.29
N ALA A 54 -13.11 8.28 -5.82
CA ALA A 54 -12.86 8.02 -4.40
C ALA A 54 -11.66 8.84 -3.86
N SER A 55 -10.58 8.96 -4.65
CA SER A 55 -9.40 9.72 -4.24
C SER A 55 -9.69 11.22 -4.15
N LEU A 56 -10.57 11.78 -4.99
CA LEU A 56 -11.02 13.18 -4.88
C LEU A 56 -11.78 13.45 -3.57
N VAL A 57 -12.68 12.53 -3.20
CA VAL A 57 -13.41 12.61 -1.93
C VAL A 57 -12.42 12.58 -0.77
N LEU A 58 -11.52 11.60 -0.76
CA LEU A 58 -10.52 11.42 0.30
C LEU A 58 -9.59 12.64 0.41
N SER A 59 -9.13 13.17 -0.72
CA SER A 59 -8.28 14.37 -0.77
C SER A 59 -8.97 15.59 -0.18
N THR A 60 -10.26 15.75 -0.45
CA THR A 60 -11.07 16.84 0.13
C THR A 60 -11.18 16.71 1.65
N LEU A 61 -11.35 15.50 2.17
CA LEU A 61 -11.39 15.23 3.60
C LEU A 61 -10.04 15.52 4.27
N ILE A 62 -8.93 15.08 3.66
CA ILE A 62 -7.57 15.32 4.18
C ILE A 62 -7.27 16.81 4.24
N CYS A 63 -7.61 17.58 3.20
CA CYS A 63 -7.44 19.04 3.22
C CYS A 63 -8.29 19.75 4.28
N ARG A 64 -9.44 19.17 4.67
CA ARG A 64 -10.31 19.72 5.72
C ARG A 64 -9.79 19.41 7.14
N PHE A 65 -9.05 18.31 7.30
CA PHE A 65 -8.49 17.85 8.57
C PHE A 65 -6.97 17.61 8.46
N PRO A 66 -6.17 18.65 8.15
CA PRO A 66 -4.77 18.50 7.76
C PRO A 66 -3.83 18.00 8.87
N ASN A 67 -4.24 18.10 10.13
CA ASN A 67 -3.45 17.68 11.29
C ASN A 67 -3.99 16.41 11.96
N ASP A 68 -5.12 15.87 11.49
CA ASP A 68 -5.71 14.68 12.08
C ASP A 68 -5.27 13.43 11.30
N THR A 69 -5.02 12.35 12.01
CA THR A 69 -4.78 11.02 11.41
C THR A 69 -6.06 10.46 10.81
N PHE A 70 -5.93 9.40 10.01
CA PHE A 70 -7.08 8.70 9.42
C PHE A 70 -8.15 8.32 10.44
N ILE A 71 -7.73 7.82 11.60
CA ILE A 71 -8.63 7.38 12.66
C ILE A 71 -9.29 8.59 13.33
N GLU A 72 -8.53 9.67 13.58
CA GLU A 72 -9.02 10.87 14.25
C GLU A 72 -10.05 11.64 13.41
N TYR A 73 -9.81 11.84 12.11
CA TYR A 73 -10.83 12.48 11.28
C TYR A 73 -12.02 11.54 11.06
N SER A 74 -11.81 10.23 10.98
CA SER A 74 -12.89 9.24 10.87
C SER A 74 -13.81 9.28 12.09
N GLU A 75 -13.25 9.45 13.29
CA GLU A 75 -14.01 9.65 14.53
C GLU A 75 -14.86 10.92 14.47
N LYS A 76 -14.33 12.03 13.92
CA LYS A 76 -15.07 13.30 13.76
C LYS A 76 -16.20 13.22 12.73
N VAL A 77 -16.05 12.41 11.68
CA VAL A 77 -17.02 12.30 10.58
C VAL A 77 -18.12 11.27 10.89
N VAL A 78 -17.76 10.09 11.38
CA VAL A 78 -18.69 8.94 11.53
C VAL A 78 -19.04 8.67 13.00
N GLY A 79 -18.24 9.16 13.95
CA GLY A 79 -18.38 8.94 15.38
C GLY A 79 -17.42 7.90 15.97
N LYS A 80 -17.33 7.84 17.30
CA LYS A 80 -16.32 7.05 18.04
C LYS A 80 -16.43 5.53 17.89
N VAL A 81 -17.64 4.98 17.94
CA VAL A 81 -17.86 3.53 17.80
C VAL A 81 -17.55 3.04 16.38
N PRO A 82 -18.11 3.63 15.30
CA PRO A 82 -17.82 3.16 13.95
C PRO A 82 -16.37 3.42 13.53
N SER A 83 -15.74 4.51 13.96
CA SER A 83 -14.31 4.76 13.67
C SER A 83 -13.39 3.73 14.32
N LEU A 84 -13.69 3.27 15.54
CA LEU A 84 -12.93 2.20 16.19
C LEU A 84 -13.05 0.88 15.43
N ILE A 85 -14.26 0.52 14.97
CA ILE A 85 -14.48 -0.67 14.13
C ILE A 85 -13.69 -0.54 12.82
N LEU A 86 -13.75 0.61 12.16
CA LEU A 86 -12.98 0.87 10.94
C LEU A 86 -11.47 0.74 11.18
N GLY A 87 -10.96 1.25 12.31
CA GLY A 87 -9.55 1.11 12.68
C GLY A 87 -9.13 -0.36 12.84
N ILE A 88 -9.93 -1.17 13.52
CA ILE A 88 -9.67 -2.62 13.68
C ILE A 88 -9.69 -3.33 12.33
N VAL A 89 -10.70 -3.06 11.50
CA VAL A 89 -10.81 -3.66 10.15
C VAL A 89 -9.59 -3.28 9.31
N LEU A 90 -9.14 -2.04 9.38
CA LEU A 90 -7.98 -1.54 8.65
C LEU A 90 -6.68 -2.22 9.11
N ILE A 91 -6.50 -2.44 10.41
CA ILE A 91 -5.35 -3.19 10.94
C ILE A 91 -5.35 -4.63 10.42
N ILE A 92 -6.50 -5.32 10.49
CA ILE A 92 -6.63 -6.70 9.99
C ILE A 92 -6.35 -6.76 8.48
N TYR A 93 -6.90 -5.80 7.74
CA TYR A 93 -6.68 -5.67 6.30
C TYR A 93 -5.19 -5.53 5.97
N PHE A 94 -4.48 -4.60 6.62
CA PHE A 94 -3.05 -4.40 6.38
C PHE A 94 -2.21 -5.60 6.82
N ALA A 95 -2.57 -6.27 7.92
CA ALA A 95 -1.88 -7.48 8.35
C ALA A 95 -2.01 -8.61 7.31
N PHE A 96 -3.22 -8.83 6.79
CA PHE A 96 -3.47 -9.83 5.76
C PHE A 96 -2.79 -9.47 4.44
N ALA A 97 -2.92 -8.22 3.99
CA ALA A 97 -2.27 -7.72 2.78
C ALA A 97 -0.74 -7.90 2.85
N THR A 98 -0.12 -7.54 3.98
CA THR A 98 1.32 -7.71 4.19
C THR A 98 1.72 -9.17 4.13
N SER A 99 0.95 -10.07 4.74
CA SER A 99 1.21 -11.52 4.68
C SER A 99 1.24 -12.03 3.25
N VAL A 100 0.26 -11.63 2.43
CA VAL A 100 0.16 -12.04 1.02
C VAL A 100 1.33 -11.47 0.22
N ILE A 101 1.66 -10.19 0.39
CA ILE A 101 2.77 -9.53 -0.31
C ILE A 101 4.11 -10.20 -0.01
N VAL A 102 4.39 -10.46 1.27
CA VAL A 102 5.65 -11.10 1.68
C VAL A 102 5.74 -12.52 1.12
N GLN A 103 4.63 -13.26 1.09
CA GLN A 103 4.61 -14.60 0.52
C GLN A 103 4.89 -14.59 -0.99
N ILE A 104 4.18 -13.75 -1.76
CA ILE A 104 4.37 -13.63 -3.21
C ILE A 104 5.81 -13.19 -3.51
N SER A 105 6.33 -12.22 -2.77
CA SER A 105 7.71 -11.76 -2.89
C SER A 105 8.71 -12.89 -2.66
N ALA A 106 8.52 -13.69 -1.60
CA ALA A 106 9.40 -14.81 -1.30
C ALA A 106 9.34 -15.92 -2.35
N GLU A 107 8.17 -16.20 -2.92
CA GLU A 107 8.00 -17.16 -4.02
C GLU A 107 8.76 -16.71 -5.27
N VAL A 108 8.67 -15.42 -5.64
CA VAL A 108 9.42 -14.84 -6.76
C VAL A 108 10.92 -14.93 -6.52
N VAL A 109 11.41 -14.55 -5.34
CA VAL A 109 12.84 -14.61 -5.02
C VAL A 109 13.37 -16.06 -5.07
N ASN A 110 12.63 -17.03 -4.54
CA ASN A 110 13.06 -18.43 -4.62
C ASN A 110 13.01 -18.95 -6.05
N ALA A 111 12.01 -18.59 -6.85
CA ALA A 111 11.90 -19.05 -8.23
C ALA A 111 13.06 -18.56 -9.12
N PHE A 112 13.47 -17.30 -8.96
CA PHE A 112 14.42 -16.66 -9.87
C PHE A 112 15.84 -16.53 -9.34
N MET A 113 16.04 -16.43 -8.03
CA MET A 113 17.35 -16.13 -7.43
C MET A 113 17.88 -17.26 -6.55
N LEU A 114 17.04 -17.80 -5.66
CA LEU A 114 17.45 -18.72 -4.60
C LEU A 114 16.64 -20.03 -4.62
N GLN A 115 16.72 -20.76 -5.73
CA GLN A 115 15.94 -21.99 -5.96
C GLN A 115 16.13 -23.10 -4.90
N ARG A 116 17.23 -23.06 -4.16
CA ARG A 116 17.57 -24.07 -3.13
C ARG A 116 17.33 -23.59 -1.70
N THR A 117 17.00 -22.32 -1.49
CA THR A 117 16.82 -21.79 -0.13
C THR A 117 15.38 -22.04 0.34
N PRO A 118 15.18 -22.52 1.58
CA PRO A 118 13.84 -22.65 2.13
C PRO A 118 13.17 -21.28 2.25
N ARG A 119 11.92 -21.19 1.79
CA ARG A 119 11.12 -19.95 1.74
C ARG A 119 11.09 -19.16 3.05
N GLU A 120 11.11 -19.88 4.18
CA GLU A 120 11.02 -19.29 5.52
C GLU A 120 12.18 -18.31 5.80
N PHE A 121 13.38 -18.61 5.29
CA PHE A 121 14.53 -17.71 5.47
C PHE A 121 14.37 -16.41 4.69
N VAL A 122 13.83 -16.46 3.47
CA VAL A 122 13.57 -15.27 2.66
C VAL A 122 12.52 -14.38 3.34
N ILE A 123 11.45 -14.98 3.87
CA ILE A 123 10.40 -14.27 4.60
C ILE A 123 10.97 -13.57 5.84
N ILE A 124 11.76 -14.27 6.66
CA ILE A 124 12.35 -13.71 7.89
C ILE A 124 13.29 -12.55 7.57
N THR A 125 14.16 -12.70 6.57
CA THR A 125 15.10 -11.63 6.19
C THR A 125 14.37 -10.40 5.64
N GLN A 126 13.33 -10.58 4.83
CA GLN A 126 12.51 -9.48 4.30
C GLN A 126 11.72 -8.77 5.41
N MET A 127 11.20 -9.50 6.40
CA MET A 127 10.56 -8.94 7.60
C MET A 127 11.55 -8.11 8.41
N LEU A 128 12.76 -8.62 8.67
CA LEU A 128 13.80 -7.89 9.42
C LEU A 128 14.19 -6.58 8.72
N LEU A 129 14.35 -6.61 7.39
CA LEU A 129 14.64 -5.41 6.59
C LEU A 129 13.49 -4.39 6.70
N THR A 130 12.25 -4.85 6.61
CA THR A 130 11.07 -3.97 6.73
C THR A 130 11.02 -3.30 8.11
N VAL A 131 11.23 -4.05 9.19
CA VAL A 131 11.26 -3.51 10.56
C VAL A 131 12.40 -2.50 10.72
N TYR A 132 13.57 -2.79 10.16
CA TYR A 132 14.71 -1.87 10.19
C TYR A 132 14.38 -0.55 9.48
N LEU A 133 13.77 -0.60 8.29
CA LEU A 133 13.39 0.59 7.53
C LEU A 133 12.36 1.45 8.26
N ILE A 134 11.32 0.83 8.82
CA ILE A 134 10.24 1.56 9.52
C ILE A 134 10.78 2.30 10.75
N ARG A 135 11.80 1.76 11.43
CA ARG A 135 12.43 2.43 12.60
C ARG A 135 13.08 3.76 12.26
N HIS A 136 13.46 3.98 11.00
CA HIS A 136 14.09 5.21 10.55
C HIS A 136 13.08 6.23 9.99
N GLY A 137 11.76 6.00 10.10
CA GLY A 137 10.73 6.93 9.65
C GLY A 137 10.39 6.82 8.17
N VAL A 138 9.73 7.84 7.62
CA VAL A 138 9.16 7.79 6.26
C VAL A 138 10.19 8.20 5.19
N GLU A 139 11.18 9.03 5.53
CA GLU A 139 12.18 9.50 4.57
C GLU A 139 12.97 8.37 3.88
N PRO A 140 13.49 7.34 4.59
CA PRO A 140 14.19 6.23 3.94
C PRO A 140 13.28 5.43 3.01
N MET A 141 11.99 5.29 3.34
CA MET A 141 11.02 4.61 2.48
C MET A 141 10.79 5.40 1.19
N ALA A 142 10.65 6.72 1.30
CA ALA A 142 10.57 7.63 0.16
C ALA A 142 11.80 7.54 -0.74
N ARG A 143 13.00 7.47 -0.15
CA ARG A 143 14.26 7.41 -0.91
C ARG A 143 14.46 6.10 -1.66
N ILE A 144 13.90 5.00 -1.17
CA ILE A 144 13.91 3.72 -1.88
C ILE A 144 12.93 3.71 -3.04
N ALA A 145 11.84 4.48 -2.94
CA ALA A 145 10.82 4.58 -3.97
C ALA A 145 11.19 5.55 -5.11
N GLU A 146 12.05 6.54 -4.82
CA GLU A 146 12.64 7.49 -5.80
C GLU A 146 13.65 6.80 -6.72
#